data_AF-W5TK73-F1
#
_entry.id   AF-W5TK73-F1
#
_cell.length_a   1.000
_cell.length_b   1.000
_cell.length_c   1.000
_cell.angle_alpha   90.00
_cell.angle_beta   90.00
_cell.angle_gamma   90.00
#
_symmetry.space_group_name_H-M   'P 1'
#
loop_
_entity.id
_entity.type
_entity.pdbx_description
1 polymer ?
#
loop_
_entity_poly.entity_id
_entity_poly.type
_entity_poly.pdbx_seq_one_letter_code
_entity_poly.pdbx_strand_id
1 'polypeptide(L)'
;MMAVMEKLTHTPRLVAAIADAEQIAREAGHNWIGAEHVFLAIVRDTDSVPAHVLRRIGVDPAAISAALADTMNSTDYRTPTDDSRDPEGNPIGPRPDDV
;
A
#
# COMPACT_ATOMS: atom_id res chain seq x y z
N MET A 1 -0.74 -13.01 34.01
CA MET A 1 0.17 -11.99 33.44
C MET A 1 -0.52 -11.40 32.23
N MET A 2 -1.02 -10.16 32.30
CA MET A 2 -1.62 -9.51 31.13
C MET A 2 -0.50 -8.94 30.26
N ALA A 3 -0.43 -9.36 29.00
CA ALA A 3 0.41 -8.72 28.01
C ALA A 3 -0.11 -7.29 27.81
N VAL A 4 0.67 -6.31 28.25
CA VAL A 4 0.47 -4.92 27.83
C VAL A 4 0.87 -4.89 26.36
N MET A 5 -0.12 -4.84 25.48
CA MET A 5 0.13 -4.53 24.07
C MET A 5 0.59 -3.07 24.04
N GLU A 6 1.90 -2.85 23.95
CA GLU A 6 2.44 -1.50 23.77
C GLU A 6 1.81 -0.91 22.52
N LYS A 7 0.98 0.13 22.70
CA LYS A 7 0.44 0.89 21.59
C LYS A 7 1.61 1.53 20.86
N LEU A 8 1.89 1.06 19.64
CA LEU A 8 2.91 1.65 18.80
C LEU A 8 2.59 3.14 18.63
N THR A 9 3.51 3.99 19.08
CA THR A 9 3.36 5.43 18.87
C THR A 9 3.74 5.74 17.43
N HIS A 10 2.78 6.23 16.66
CA HIS A 10 3.02 6.62 15.28
C HIS A 10 3.66 8.02 15.23
N THR A 11 4.65 8.18 14.35
CA THR A 11 5.16 9.52 14.04
C THR A 11 4.15 10.26 13.15
N PRO A 12 4.13 11.61 13.16
CA PRO A 12 3.27 12.37 12.25
C PRO A 12 3.49 12.00 10.77
N ARG A 13 4.73 11.67 10.40
CA ARG A 13 5.08 11.24 9.04
C ARG A 13 4.47 9.88 8.69
N LEU A 14 4.42 8.94 9.63
CA LEU A 14 3.76 7.66 9.41
C LEU A 14 2.25 7.84 9.24
N VAL A 15 1.62 8.68 10.07
CA VAL A 15 0.18 8.96 9.94
C VAL A 15 -0.14 9.57 8.57
N ALA A 16 0.68 10.52 8.10
CA ALA A 16 0.53 11.11 6.77
C ALA A 16 0.70 10.05 5.66
N ALA A 17 1.72 9.21 5.73
CA ALA A 17 1.96 8.17 4.73
C ALA A 17 0.82 7.14 4.64
N ILE A 18 0.19 6.79 5.77
CA ILE A 18 -0.98 5.89 5.77
C ILE A 18 -2.20 6.57 5.15
N ALA A 19 -2.46 7.84 5.48
CA ALA A 19 -3.55 8.60 4.86
C ALA A 19 -3.35 8.76 3.34
N ASP A 20 -2.11 8.99 2.90
CA ASP A 20 -1.76 9.06 1.48
C ASP A 20 -1.92 7.70 0.80
N ALA A 21 -1.55 6.60 1.46
CA ALA A 21 -1.73 5.25 0.95
C ALA A 21 -3.22 4.90 0.76
N GLU A 22 -4.07 5.31 1.69
CA GLU A 22 -5.52 5.19 1.54
C GLU A 22 -6.04 5.97 0.33
N GLN A 23 -5.55 7.18 0.12
CA GLN A 23 -5.94 8.00 -1.03
C GLN A 23 -5.52 7.35 -2.34
N ILE A 24 -4.28 6.85 -2.42
CA ILE A 24 -3.76 6.12 -3.59
C ILE A 24 -4.62 4.89 -3.89
N ALA A 25 -4.97 4.09 -2.88
CA ALA A 25 -5.81 2.92 -3.07
C ALA A 25 -7.18 3.29 -3.66
N ARG A 26 -7.81 4.35 -3.13
CA ARG A 26 -9.09 4.87 -3.64
C ARG A 26 -8.98 5.35 -5.09
N GLU A 27 -7.92 6.07 -5.43
CA GLU A 27 -7.67 6.55 -6.79
C GLU A 27 -7.45 5.42 -7.79
N ALA A 28 -6.82 4.32 -7.35
CA ALA A 28 -6.65 3.10 -8.12
C ALA A 28 -7.92 2.23 -8.20
N GLY A 29 -8.99 2.59 -7.49
CA GLY A 29 -10.22 1.77 -7.41
C GLY A 29 -10.05 0.50 -6.58
N HIS A 30 -9.04 0.45 -5.71
CA HIS A 30 -8.77 -0.67 -4.81
C HIS A 30 -9.50 -0.50 -3.48
N ASN A 31 -10.24 -1.52 -3.07
CA ASN A 31 -10.97 -1.55 -1.79
C ASN A 31 -10.09 -1.98 -0.61
N TRP A 32 -8.77 -2.03 -0.80
CA TRP A 32 -7.80 -2.47 0.20
C TRP A 32 -6.48 -1.70 0.07
N ILE A 33 -5.79 -1.51 1.20
CA ILE A 33 -4.47 -0.88 1.24
C ILE A 33 -3.39 -1.98 1.19
N GLY A 34 -2.85 -2.27 0.01
CA GLY A 34 -1.69 -3.13 -0.15
C GLY A 34 -0.35 -2.46 0.16
N ALA A 35 0.73 -3.23 0.11
CA ALA A 35 2.08 -2.77 0.44
C ALA A 35 2.59 -1.73 -0.57
N GLU A 36 2.19 -1.85 -1.83
CA GLU A 36 2.48 -0.96 -2.93
C GLU A 36 1.88 0.45 -2.73
N HIS A 37 0.67 0.57 -2.16
CA HIS A 37 0.09 1.88 -1.83
C HIS A 37 0.90 2.58 -0.74
N VAL A 38 1.24 1.83 0.32
CA VAL A 38 2.06 2.34 1.42
C VAL A 38 3.45 2.71 0.93
N PHE A 39 4.06 1.87 0.10
CA PHE A 39 5.38 2.13 -0.43
C PHE A 39 5.36 3.34 -1.37
N LEU A 40 4.37 3.46 -2.26
CA LEU A 40 4.19 4.62 -3.13
C LEU A 40 4.00 5.92 -2.33
N ALA A 41 3.21 5.91 -1.26
CA ALA A 41 3.06 7.05 -0.36
C ALA A 41 4.39 7.48 0.27
N ILE A 42 5.20 6.50 0.70
CA ILE A 42 6.52 6.76 1.30
C ILE A 42 7.51 7.33 0.28
N VAL A 43 7.56 6.80 -0.96
CA VAL A 43 8.57 7.21 -1.94
C VAL A 43 8.20 8.48 -2.72
N ARG A 44 6.90 8.85 -2.76
CA ARG A 44 6.43 10.13 -3.30
C ARG A 44 6.97 11.33 -2.51
N ASP A 45 7.23 11.13 -1.23
CA ASP A 45 7.94 12.10 -0.39
C ASP A 45 9.44 12.07 -0.75
N THR A 46 9.83 12.97 -1.65
CA THR A 46 11.18 13.03 -2.21
C THR A 46 12.26 13.43 -1.21
N ASP A 47 11.89 14.00 -0.07
CA ASP A 47 12.77 14.41 1.02
C ASP A 47 12.78 13.39 2.17
N SER A 48 12.23 12.19 1.93
CA SER A 48 12.19 11.12 2.91
C SER A 48 13.49 10.32 2.98
N VAL A 49 13.76 9.76 4.17
CA VAL A 49 14.89 8.85 4.37
C VAL A 49 14.87 7.70 3.34
N PRO A 50 13.73 7.03 3.06
CA PRO A 50 13.64 6.04 1.99
C PRO A 50 14.02 6.59 0.61
N ALA A 51 13.55 7.79 0.22
CA ALA A 51 13.94 8.41 -1.05
C ALA A 51 15.45 8.67 -1.13
N HIS A 52 16.07 9.13 -0.04
CA HIS A 52 17.53 9.27 0.02
C HIS A 52 18.28 7.93 -0.04
N VAL A 53 17.77 6.89 0.61
CA VAL A 53 18.36 5.54 0.55
C VAL A 53 18.32 4.98 -0.88
N LEU A 54 17.18 5.10 -1.56
CA LEU A 54 17.04 4.70 -2.97
C LEU A 54 18.07 5.40 -3.86
N ARG A 55 18.21 6.73 -3.73
CA ARG A 55 19.22 7.50 -4.50
C ARG A 55 20.65 7.03 -4.21
N ARG A 56 20.96 6.72 -2.94
CA ARG A 56 22.30 6.23 -2.54
C ARG A 56 22.64 4.86 -3.14
N ILE A 57 21.64 4.04 -3.45
CA ILE A 57 21.84 2.75 -4.14
C ILE A 57 21.68 2.87 -5.67
N GLY A 58 21.61 4.10 -6.21
CA GLY A 58 21.52 4.35 -7.65
C GLY A 58 20.12 4.20 -8.24
N VAL A 59 19.08 4.20 -7.40
CA VAL A 59 17.68 4.08 -7.83
C VAL A 59 16.99 5.44 -7.71
N ASP A 60 16.34 5.88 -8.78
CA ASP A 60 15.51 7.09 -8.77
C ASP A 60 14.15 6.81 -8.11
N PRO A 61 13.78 7.48 -7.00
CA PRO A 61 12.46 7.34 -6.38
C PRO A 61 11.29 7.64 -7.34
N ALA A 62 11.48 8.55 -8.29
CA ALA A 62 10.45 8.86 -9.28
C ALA A 62 10.21 7.69 -10.25
N ALA A 63 11.28 7.00 -10.66
CA ALA A 63 11.18 5.80 -11.49
C ALA A 63 10.44 4.66 -10.75
N ILE A 64 10.72 4.46 -9.45
CA ILE A 64 9.98 3.50 -8.62
C ILE A 64 8.51 3.87 -8.51
N SER A 65 8.22 5.16 -8.28
CA SER A 65 6.84 5.65 -8.18
C SER A 65 6.04 5.36 -9.46
N ALA A 66 6.65 5.60 -10.62
CA ALA A 66 6.05 5.30 -11.92
C ALA A 66 5.84 3.80 -12.14
N ALA A 67 6.84 2.97 -11.82
CA ALA A 67 6.76 1.51 -11.96
C ALA A 67 5.67 0.89 -11.08
N LEU A 68 5.50 1.39 -9.84
CA LEU A 68 4.42 0.94 -8.95
C LEU A 68 3.05 1.32 -9.50
N ALA A 69 2.89 2.56 -9.97
CA ALA A 69 1.64 3.02 -10.56
C ALA A 69 1.27 2.18 -11.80
N ASP A 70 2.24 1.86 -12.65
CA ASP A 70 2.03 1.00 -13.82
C ASP A 70 1.64 -0.43 -13.42
N THR A 71 2.34 -0.99 -12.43
CA THR A 71 2.05 -2.33 -11.90
C THR A 71 0.61 -2.42 -11.39
N MET A 72 0.15 -1.42 -10.62
CA MET A 72 -1.21 -1.38 -10.08
C MET A 72 -2.30 -1.22 -11.16
N ASN A 73 -1.95 -0.64 -12.31
CA ASN A 73 -2.85 -0.52 -13.46
C ASN A 73 -2.84 -1.75 -14.38
N SER A 74 -1.92 -2.70 -14.15
CA SER A 74 -1.83 -3.92 -14.96
C SER A 74 -2.99 -4.86 -14.66
N THR A 75 -3.46 -5.58 -15.68
CA THR A 75 -4.52 -6.61 -15.53
C THR A 75 -4.08 -7.78 -14.66
N ASP A 76 -2.77 -8.00 -14.50
CA ASP A 76 -2.21 -9.07 -13.67
C ASP A 76 -2.09 -8.68 -12.19
N TYR A 77 -2.40 -7.43 -11.84
CA TYR A 77 -2.36 -6.99 -10.46
C TYR A 77 -3.55 -7.57 -9.69
N ARG A 78 -3.23 -8.39 -8.69
CA ARG A 78 -4.20 -9.07 -7.85
C ARG A 78 -4.32 -8.36 -6.51
N THR A 79 -5.54 -7.96 -6.19
CA THR A 79 -5.88 -7.58 -4.83
C THR A 79 -6.08 -8.85 -3.98
N PRO A 80 -5.94 -8.77 -2.65
CA PRO A 80 -6.31 -9.88 -1.75
C PRO A 80 -7.77 -10.37 -1.95
N THR A 81 -8.64 -9.51 -2.49
CA THR A 81 -10.02 -9.84 -2.84
C THR A 81 -10.18 -10.61 -4.16
N ASP A 82 -9.14 -10.68 -5.00
CA ASP A 82 -9.12 -11.49 -6.23
C ASP A 82 -8.84 -12.97 -5.93
N ASP A 83 -7.97 -13.27 -4.96
CA ASP A 83 -7.66 -14.64 -4.50
C ASP A 83 -8.79 -15.24 -3.64
N SER A 84 -9.68 -14.38 -3.15
CA SER A 84 -10.91 -14.79 -2.49
C SER A 84 -12.02 -15.05 -3.51
N ARG A 85 -11.76 -15.55 -4.72
CA ARG A 85 -12.81 -15.95 -5.67
C ARG A 85 -12.74 -17.44 -5.96
N ASP A 86 -13.89 -18.10 -5.91
CA ASP A 86 -14.01 -19.51 -6.29
C ASP A 86 -13.82 -19.67 -7.81
N PRO A 87 -13.67 -20.90 -8.31
CA PRO A 87 -13.53 -21.15 -9.74
C PRO A 87 -14.70 -20.65 -10.61
N GLU A 88 -15.83 -20.28 -10.00
CA GLU A 88 -17.04 -19.75 -10.63
C GLU A 88 -17.06 -18.20 -10.61
N GLY A 89 -16.08 -17.57 -9.94
CA GLY A 89 -15.92 -16.12 -9.83
C GLY A 89 -16.61 -15.49 -8.61
N ASN A 90 -17.17 -16.29 -7.69
CA ASN A 90 -17.86 -15.80 -6.50
C ASN A 90 -16.88 -15.55 -5.35
N PRO A 91 -17.13 -14.57 -4.47
CA PRO A 91 -16.28 -14.35 -3.30
C PRO A 91 -16.27 -15.54 -2.32
N ILE A 92 -15.10 -16.12 -2.06
CA ILE A 92 -14.79 -17.06 -0.97
C ILE A 92 -14.69 -16.26 0.34
N GLY A 93 -15.85 -16.05 0.96
CA GLY A 93 -15.96 -15.46 2.29
C GLY A 93 -16.55 -14.04 2.30
N PRO A 94 -16.95 -13.56 3.50
CA PRO A 94 -17.42 -12.19 3.67
C PRO A 94 -16.29 -11.23 3.34
N ARG A 95 -16.62 -10.15 2.64
CA ARG A 95 -15.62 -9.13 2.34
C ARG A 95 -15.22 -8.46 3.67
N PRO A 96 -13.95 -8.08 3.84
CA PRO A 96 -13.50 -7.38 5.06
C PRO A 96 -14.28 -6.08 5.36
N ASP A 97 -14.95 -5.51 4.34
CA ASP A 97 -15.82 -4.32 4.40
C ASP A 97 -17.30 -4.63 4.72
N ASP A 98 -17.69 -5.90 4.91
CA ASP A 98 -19.07 -6.31 5.22
C ASP A 98 -19.42 -6.19 6.73
N VAL A 99 -18.68 -5.40 7.53
CA VAL A 99 -18.86 -5.23 9.00
C VAL A 99 -19.12 -3.79 9.40
#